data_AF-A0A4Y2BFR8-F1
#
_entry.id   AF-A0A4Y2BFR8-F1
#
_cell.length_a   1.000
_cell.length_b   1.000
_cell.length_c   1.000
_cell.angle_alpha   90.00
_cell.angle_beta   90.00
_cell.angle_gamma   90.00
#
_symmetry.space_group_name_H-M   'P 1'
#
loop_
_entity.id
_entity.type
_entity.pdbx_description
1 polymer ?
#
loop_
_entity_poly.entity_id
_entity_poly.type
_entity_poly.pdbx_seq_one_letter_code
_entity_poly.pdbx_strand_id
1 'polypeptide(L)'
;MNMLEVRNEEKQNKDLPVLLFDLQNVIPTPRANISSLFYLRKLNVYNLTAYCTPTKQVYCALWSENLSGRANIASAFHKILTVLAEENAITELMTW
;
A
#
# COMPACT_ATOMS: atom_id res chain seq x y z
N MET A 1 18.92 -1.09 6.29
CA MET A 1 18.69 0.36 6.39
C MET A 1 17.60 0.65 7.41
N ASN A 2 17.88 1.53 8.36
CA ASN A 2 16.90 2.13 9.26
C ASN A 2 16.22 3.34 8.57
N MET A 3 15.00 3.71 8.96
CA MET A 3 14.23 4.80 8.33
C MET A 3 14.96 6.15 8.36
N LEU A 4 15.82 6.37 9.36
CA LEU A 4 16.67 7.56 9.45
C LEU A 4 17.76 7.58 8.37
N GLU A 5 18.26 6.41 7.97
CA GLU A 5 19.29 6.27 6.93
C GLU A 5 18.68 6.58 5.56
N VAL A 6 17.49 6.04 5.28
CA VAL A 6 16.74 6.32 4.03
C VAL A 6 16.48 7.81 3.87
N ARG A 7 16.01 8.48 4.93
CA ARG A 7 15.81 9.95 4.91
C ARG A 7 17.09 10.74 4.67
N ASN A 8 18.24 10.21 5.10
CA ASN A 8 19.52 10.86 4.86
C ASN A 8 20.02 10.61 3.43
N GLU A 9 19.77 9.43 2.88
CA GLU A 9 20.06 9.08 1.49
C GLU A 9 19.19 9.88 0.50
N GLU A 10 17.91 10.08 0.81
CA GLU A 10 17.00 10.97 0.04
C GLU A 10 17.51 12.42 -0.01
N LYS A 11 18.09 12.92 1.09
CA LYS A 11 18.68 14.27 1.11
C LYS A 11 19.93 14.36 0.24
N GLN A 12 20.65 13.25 0.08
CA GLN A 12 21.88 13.19 -0.72
C GLN A 12 21.60 12.93 -2.20
N ASN A 13 20.61 12.09 -2.53
CA ASN A 13 20.19 11.75 -3.88
C ASN A 13 18.75 12.20 -4.13
N LYS A 14 18.58 13.39 -4.71
CA LYS A 14 17.26 13.93 -5.06
C LYS A 14 16.62 13.26 -6.28
N ASP A 15 17.41 12.60 -7.11
CA ASP A 15 16.95 11.95 -8.34
C ASP A 15 16.38 10.54 -8.12
N LEU A 16 16.60 9.93 -6.95
CA LEU A 16 16.09 8.59 -6.67
C LEU A 16 14.79 8.67 -5.86
N PRO A 17 13.62 8.36 -6.46
CA PRO A 17 12.37 8.33 -5.74
C PRO A 17 12.34 7.14 -4.78
N VAL A 18 12.01 7.42 -3.52
CA VAL A 18 11.76 6.40 -2.52
C VAL A 18 10.26 6.27 -2.30
N LEU A 19 9.78 5.03 -2.40
CA LEU A 19 8.42 4.62 -2.09
C LEU A 19 8.42 3.89 -0.75
N LEU A 20 7.87 4.54 0.26
CA LEU A 20 7.66 3.95 1.58
C LEU A 20 6.30 3.28 1.59
N PHE A 21 6.24 1.97 1.74
CA PHE A 21 4.95 1.27 1.79
C PHE A 21 4.75 0.56 3.13
N ASP A 22 3.54 0.67 3.65
CA ASP A 22 3.14 0.05 4.91
C ASP A 22 1.77 -0.60 4.76
N LEU A 23 1.61 -1.74 5.42
CA LEU A 23 0.34 -2.44 5.49
C LEU A 23 -0.37 -2.04 6.77
N GLN A 24 -1.42 -1.24 6.64
CA GLN A 24 -2.22 -0.84 7.79
C GLN A 24 -2.99 -2.00 8.39
N ASN A 25 -3.47 -1.78 9.62
CA ASN A 25 -4.24 -2.75 10.40
C ASN A 25 -5.45 -3.31 9.62
N VAL A 26 -5.75 -4.58 9.86
CA VAL A 26 -6.85 -5.30 9.20
C VAL A 26 -8.18 -4.67 9.59
N ILE A 27 -8.99 -4.31 8.59
CA ILE A 27 -10.34 -3.78 8.76
C ILE A 27 -11.31 -4.95 8.61
N PRO A 28 -11.92 -5.45 9.70
CA PRO A 28 -12.94 -6.48 9.60
C PRO A 28 -14.23 -5.87 9.04
N THR A 29 -14.72 -6.43 7.93
CA THR A 29 -15.99 -6.05 7.31
C THR A 29 -16.91 -7.26 7.21
N PRO A 30 -18.25 -7.07 7.21
CA PRO A 30 -19.01 -5.82 7.38
C PRO A 30 -19.24 -5.44 8.86
N ARG A 31 -19.31 -4.13 9.13
CA ARG A 31 -19.83 -3.60 10.41
C ARG A 31 -21.36 -3.61 10.35
N ALA A 32 -22.00 -4.51 11.08
CA ALA A 32 -23.46 -4.57 11.16
C ALA A 32 -23.91 -4.79 12.61
N ASN A 33 -24.97 -4.09 13.02
CA ASN A 33 -25.58 -4.22 14.35
C ASN A 33 -26.46 -5.48 14.51
N ILE A 34 -26.31 -6.47 13.62
CA ILE A 34 -27.22 -7.62 13.51
C ILE A 34 -26.54 -8.83 14.14
N SER A 35 -27.19 -9.43 15.15
CA SER A 35 -26.71 -10.59 15.92
C SER A 35 -26.31 -11.78 15.05
N SER A 36 -26.93 -11.98 13.88
CA SER A 36 -26.63 -13.11 12.98
C SER A 36 -25.25 -13.00 12.31
N LEU A 37 -24.75 -11.79 12.04
CA LEU A 37 -23.43 -11.59 11.43
C LEU A 37 -22.27 -11.87 12.39
N PHE A 38 -22.55 -11.96 13.70
CA PHE A 38 -21.57 -12.39 14.70
C PHE A 38 -21.09 -13.84 14.45
N TYR A 39 -21.96 -14.70 13.94
CA TYR A 39 -21.66 -16.11 13.68
C TYR A 39 -21.09 -16.36 12.28
N LEU A 40 -21.09 -15.35 11.41
CA LEU A 40 -20.52 -15.45 10.07
C LEU A 40 -19.03 -15.06 10.08
N ARG A 41 -18.27 -15.63 9.13
CA ARG A 41 -16.85 -15.30 8.96
C ARG A 41 -16.71 -13.82 8.60
N LYS A 42 -15.97 -13.07 9.41
CA LYS A 42 -15.61 -11.67 9.10
C LYS A 42 -14.66 -11.66 7.91
N LEU A 43 -14.95 -10.81 6.93
CA LEU A 43 -14.10 -10.59 5.79
C LEU A 43 -12.99 -9.61 6.16
N ASN A 44 -11.73 -10.05 6.00
CA ASN A 44 -10.60 -9.17 6.23
C ASN A 44 -10.36 -8.27 5.01
N VAL A 45 -10.30 -6.97 5.24
CA VAL A 45 -9.88 -5.98 4.25
C VAL A 45 -8.57 -5.36 4.73
N TYR A 46 -7.58 -5.38 3.85
CA TYR A 46 -6.24 -4.87 4.08
C TYR A 46 -6.09 -3.55 3.33
N ASN A 47 -5.53 -2.54 4.00
CA ASN A 47 -5.22 -1.27 3.37
C ASN A 47 -3.70 -1.16 3.20
N LEU A 48 -3.25 -1.23 1.95
CA LEU A 48 -1.85 -1.02 1.59
C LEU A 48 -1.65 0.46 1.28
N THR A 49 -0.79 1.11 2.05
CA THR A 49 -0.49 2.52 1.90
C THR A 49 0.92 2.70 1.38
N ALA A 50 1.12 3.58 0.40
CA ALA A 50 2.42 3.90 -0.14
C ALA A 50 2.59 5.41 -0.21
N TYR A 51 3.67 5.93 0.35
CA TYR A 51 4.04 7.33 0.33
C TYR A 51 5.24 7.51 -0.60
N CYS A 52 5.08 8.38 -1.59
CA CYS A 52 6.14 8.76 -2.51
C CYS A 52 6.77 10.06 -2.02
N THR A 53 8.04 10.02 -1.62
CA THR A 53 8.73 11.22 -1.11
C THR A 53 8.87 12.35 -2.14
N PRO A 54 9.26 12.11 -3.42
CA PRO A 54 9.44 13.20 -4.38
C PRO A 54 8.17 14.00 -4.65
N THR A 55 7.05 13.31 -4.88
CA THR A 55 5.77 13.98 -5.17
C THR A 55 4.97 14.33 -3.93
N LYS A 56 5.39 13.81 -2.76
CA LYS A 56 4.65 13.87 -1.49
C LYS A 56 3.22 13.35 -1.60
N GLN A 57 2.97 12.48 -2.56
CA GLN A 57 1.66 11.85 -2.78
C GLN A 57 1.56 10.56 -1.96
N VAL A 58 0.34 10.28 -1.51
CA VAL A 58 -0.01 9.04 -0.82
C VAL A 58 -0.95 8.26 -1.71
N TYR A 59 -0.64 6.99 -1.92
CA TYR A 59 -1.48 6.03 -2.60
C TYR A 59 -2.00 5.02 -1.59
N CYS A 60 -3.30 4.73 -1.66
CA CYS A 60 -3.94 3.73 -0.81
C CYS A 60 -4.63 2.70 -1.72
N ALA A 61 -4.32 1.42 -1.52
CA ALA A 61 -4.96 0.32 -2.23
C ALA A 61 -5.63 -0.61 -1.22
N LEU A 62 -6.95 -0.74 -1.34
CA LEU A 62 -7.73 -1.70 -0.56
C LEU A 62 -7.70 -3.06 -1.25
N TRP A 63 -7.37 -4.09 -0.47
CA TRP A 63 -7.44 -5.48 -0.90
C TRP A 63 -8.30 -6.27 0.08
N SER A 64 -9.34 -6.91 -0.43
CA SER A 64 -10.28 -7.71 0.35
C SER A 64 -10.04 -9.20 0.14
N GLU A 65 -10.17 -9.99 1.20
CA GLU A 65 -9.95 -11.44 1.19
C GLU A 65 -10.86 -12.19 0.18
N ASN A 66 -12.01 -11.63 -0.19
CA ASN A 66 -12.89 -12.19 -1.23
C ASN A 66 -12.28 -12.18 -2.64
N LEU A 67 -11.20 -11.42 -2.87
CA LEU A 67 -10.45 -11.41 -4.13
C LEU A 67 -9.47 -12.60 -4.20
N SER A 68 -9.45 -13.44 -3.16
CA SER A 68 -8.58 -14.62 -3.06
C SER A 68 -8.82 -15.59 -4.20
N GLY A 69 -7.73 -15.94 -4.88
CA GLY A 69 -7.67 -16.65 -6.15
C GLY A 69 -6.38 -16.29 -6.88
N ARG A 70 -6.46 -15.50 -7.96
CA ARG A 70 -5.28 -14.98 -8.70
C ARG A 70 -4.80 -13.60 -8.20
N ALA A 71 -5.63 -12.88 -7.46
CA ALA A 71 -5.34 -11.51 -7.01
C ALA A 71 -4.91 -11.50 -5.54
N ASN A 72 -3.61 -11.55 -5.30
CA ASN A 72 -3.00 -11.45 -3.97
C ASN A 72 -2.79 -9.99 -3.56
N ILE A 73 -2.37 -9.73 -2.32
CA ILE A 73 -1.95 -8.40 -1.84
C ILE A 73 -0.91 -7.75 -2.80
N ALA A 74 -0.07 -8.57 -3.46
CA ALA A 74 0.88 -8.13 -4.48
C ALA A 74 0.20 -7.44 -5.68
N SER A 75 -1.05 -7.80 -6.02
CA SER A 75 -1.81 -7.12 -7.06
C SER A 75 -2.21 -5.69 -6.68
N ALA A 76 -2.43 -5.43 -5.38
CA ALA A 76 -2.66 -4.08 -4.87
C ALA A 76 -1.38 -3.25 -4.93
N PHE A 77 -0.23 -3.83 -4.58
CA PHE A 77 1.07 -3.18 -4.74
C PHE A 77 1.39 -2.89 -6.21
N HIS A 78 1.18 -3.86 -7.10
CA HIS A 78 1.35 -3.67 -8.54
C HIS A 78 0.49 -2.52 -9.07
N LYS A 79 -0.78 -2.42 -8.64
CA LYS A 79 -1.65 -1.29 -9.02
C LYS A 79 -1.09 0.05 -8.59
N ILE A 80 -0.56 0.14 -7.37
CA ILE A 80 0.10 1.37 -6.89
C ILE A 80 1.29 1.71 -7.78
N LEU A 81 2.15 0.73 -8.10
CA LEU A 81 3.31 0.95 -8.98
C LEU A 81 2.90 1.35 -10.41
N THR A 82 1.85 0.76 -10.96
CA THR A 82 1.34 1.13 -12.30
C THR A 82 0.87 2.58 -12.32
N VAL A 83 0.06 3.00 -11.34
CA VAL A 83 -0.40 4.39 -11.24
C VAL A 83 0.77 5.33 -11.05
N LEU A 84 1.73 4.96 -10.20
CA LEU A 84 2.92 5.78 -9.94
C LEU A 84 3.80 5.94 -11.19
N ALA A 85 3.96 4.89 -12.00
CA ALA A 85 4.72 4.91 -13.25
C ALA A 85 4.00 5.67 -14.38
N GLU A 86 2.67 5.70 -14.38
CA GLU A 86 1.87 6.50 -15.31
C GLU A 86 1.95 7.99 -14.97
N GLU A 87 1.90 8.35 -13.68
CA GLU A 87 1.94 9.73 -13.21
C GLU A 87 3.34 10.34 -13.27
N ASN A 88 4.36 9.52 -13.01
CA ASN A 88 5.75 9.95 -12.99
C ASN A 88 6.53 8.99 -13.87
N ALA A 89 7.17 9.49 -14.93
CA ALA A 89 8.01 8.70 -15.84
C ALA A 89 9.32 8.23 -15.15
N ILE A 90 9.17 7.44 -14.09
CA ILE A 90 10.23 6.97 -13.21
C ILE A 90 10.79 5.67 -13.77
N THR A 91 12.10 5.64 -14.03
CA THR A 91 12.82 4.45 -14.50
C THR A 91 13.42 3.63 -13.37
N GLU A 92 13.72 4.26 -12.22
CA GLU A 92 14.33 3.61 -11.07
C GLU A 92 13.60 4.02 -9.79
N LEU A 93 13.25 3.04 -8.95
CA LEU A 93 12.47 3.24 -7.73
C LEU A 93 13.10 2.44 -6.59
N MET A 94 13.35 3.10 -5.45
CA MET A 94 13.70 2.41 -4.21
C MET A 94 12.44 2.18 -3.38
N THR A 95 12.18 0.94 -2.96
CA THR A 95 11.04 0.61 -2.11
C THR A 95 11.51 0.26 -0.71
N TRP A 96 10.88 0.82 0.33
CA TRP A 96 11.20 0.56 1.74
C TRP A 96 9.97 0.11 2.53
#